data_AF-A0A521K4H6-F1
#
_entry.id   AF-A0A521K4H6-F1
#
_cell.length_a   1.000
_cell.length_b   1.000
_cell.length_c   1.000
_cell.angle_alpha   90.00
_cell.angle_beta   90.00
_cell.angle_gamma   90.00
#
_symmetry.space_group_name_H-M   'P 1'
#
loop_
_entity.id
_entity.type
_entity.pdbx_description
1 polymer ?
#
loop_
_entity_poly.entity_id
_entity_poly.type
_entity_poly.pdbx_seq_one_letter_code
_entity_poly.pdbx_strand_id
1 'polypeptide(L)'
;MSRIKALRASLDKKLDALEHQALALEAQLTQTKEQGLQRLEERKQQLRDVLKQVQAEVQKSKGVAEQAKGEVQAKLEHLQVQLALGKADARDTFEEQRTKILKALREFEAAADQKLIGAAFEVGWLWEDLVGRASTLEAELDALKGRFEVEKAKQQATLESKKQELLAKLQTFKTQLKEKRKVAQAKADTFEIDMREGLDQIKAGFKRLFE
;
A
#
# COMPACT_ATOMS: atom_id res chain seq x y z
N MET A 1 2.19 9.44 21.36
CA MET A 1 1.60 8.89 20.12
C MET A 1 2.61 7.94 19.49
N SER A 2 2.16 6.83 18.89
CA SER A 2 3.07 5.88 18.28
C SER A 2 3.51 6.34 16.88
N ARG A 3 4.77 6.06 16.52
CA ARG A 3 5.47 6.70 15.41
C ARG A 3 4.88 6.32 14.05
N ILE A 4 4.50 5.06 13.85
CA ILE A 4 3.93 4.57 12.59
C ILE A 4 2.51 5.08 12.42
N LYS A 5 1.65 4.99 13.45
CA LYS A 5 0.30 5.58 13.38
C LYS A 5 0.33 7.09 13.12
N ALA A 6 1.22 7.82 13.77
CA ALA A 6 1.37 9.26 13.52
C ALA A 6 1.81 9.54 12.08
N LEU A 7 2.74 8.75 11.54
CA LEU A 7 3.14 8.84 10.13
C LEU A 7 1.97 8.51 9.20
N ARG A 8 1.28 7.38 9.37
CA ARG A 8 0.12 7.00 8.55
C ARG A 8 -1.04 8.01 8.66
N ALA A 9 -1.18 8.69 9.80
CA ALA A 9 -2.20 9.71 10.00
C ALA A 9 -1.80 11.09 9.44
N SER A 10 -0.54 11.30 9.07
CA SER A 10 -0.11 12.57 8.50
C SER A 10 -0.75 12.78 7.13
N LEU A 11 -1.09 14.03 6.82
CA LEU A 11 -1.69 14.40 5.55
C LEU A 11 -0.83 13.92 4.38
N ASP A 12 0.49 14.10 4.47
CA ASP A 12 1.43 13.68 3.41
C ASP A 12 1.30 12.19 3.12
N LYS A 13 1.27 11.33 4.15
CA LYS A 13 1.19 9.88 3.95
C LYS A 13 -0.17 9.42 3.49
N LYS A 14 -1.24 10.10 3.89
CA LYS A 14 -2.58 9.85 3.34
C LYS A 14 -2.66 10.18 1.85
N LEU A 15 -2.06 11.29 1.44
CA LEU A 15 -1.97 11.67 0.03
C LEU A 15 -1.05 10.71 -0.75
N ASP A 16 0.06 10.26 -0.16
CA ASP A 16 0.94 9.24 -0.75
C ASP A 16 0.16 7.94 -1.02
N ALA A 17 -0.64 7.50 -0.05
CA ALA A 17 -1.49 6.32 -0.20
C ALA A 17 -2.51 6.47 -1.34
N LEU A 18 -3.15 7.64 -1.49
CA LEU A 18 -4.07 7.91 -2.59
C LEU A 18 -3.35 7.91 -3.95
N GLU A 19 -2.15 8.48 -4.03
CA GLU A 19 -1.33 8.45 -5.25
C GLU A 19 -0.89 7.03 -5.60
N HIS A 20 -0.47 6.22 -4.62
CA HIS A 20 -0.13 4.81 -4.83
C HIS A 20 -1.32 4.01 -5.35
N GLN A 21 -2.51 4.23 -4.81
CA GLN A 21 -3.74 3.60 -5.31
C GLN A 21 -4.06 4.01 -6.74
N ALA A 22 -3.94 5.30 -7.09
CA ALA A 22 -4.14 5.76 -8.46
C ALA A 22 -3.13 5.14 -9.44
N LEU A 23 -1.85 5.07 -9.06
CA LEU A 23 -0.79 4.45 -9.86
C LEU A 23 -1.02 2.94 -10.04
N ALA A 24 -1.46 2.25 -8.99
CA ALA A 24 -1.77 0.82 -9.08
C ALA A 24 -2.95 0.56 -10.04
N LEU A 25 -4.00 1.37 -9.99
CA LEU A 25 -5.14 1.27 -10.91
C LEU A 25 -4.74 1.59 -12.36
N GLU A 26 -3.95 2.63 -12.58
CA GLU A 26 -3.41 2.98 -13.91
C GLU A 26 -2.58 1.83 -14.49
N ALA A 27 -1.74 1.20 -13.66
CA ALA A 27 -0.97 0.03 -14.07
C ALA A 27 -1.89 -1.14 -14.44
N GLN A 28 -2.96 -1.42 -13.67
CA GLN A 28 -3.88 -2.51 -14.03
C GLN A 28 -4.62 -2.27 -15.35
N LEU A 29 -4.90 -1.01 -15.71
CA LEU A 29 -5.51 -0.69 -17.00
C LEU A 29 -4.55 -0.86 -18.17
N THR A 30 -3.25 -0.59 -17.96
CA THR A 30 -2.24 -0.58 -19.02
C THR A 30 -1.48 -1.90 -19.17
N GLN A 31 -1.44 -2.72 -18.12
CA GLN A 31 -0.58 -3.91 -18.03
C GLN A 31 -1.37 -5.24 -18.06
N THR A 32 -0.69 -6.29 -18.51
CA THR A 32 -1.22 -7.66 -18.46
C THR A 32 -1.25 -8.20 -17.02
N LYS A 33 -1.91 -9.35 -16.82
CA LYS A 33 -2.03 -9.99 -15.50
C LYS A 33 -0.68 -10.41 -14.98
N GLU A 34 0.13 -10.99 -15.85
CA GLU A 34 1.49 -11.41 -15.52
C GLU A 34 2.36 -10.21 -15.12
N GLN A 35 2.28 -9.09 -15.86
CA GLN A 35 3.00 -7.87 -15.50
C GLN A 35 2.54 -7.31 -14.14
N GLY A 36 1.24 -7.35 -13.85
CA GLY A 36 0.70 -6.96 -12.54
C GLY A 36 1.19 -7.86 -11.40
N LEU A 37 1.21 -9.18 -11.59
CA LEU A 37 1.73 -10.15 -10.62
C LEU A 37 3.24 -10.00 -10.41
N GLN A 38 4.01 -9.77 -11.48
CA GLN A 38 5.44 -9.49 -11.39
C GLN A 38 5.70 -8.21 -10.57
N ARG A 39 4.95 -7.13 -10.85
CA ARG A 39 5.05 -5.88 -10.10
C ARG A 39 4.71 -6.08 -8.61
N LEU A 40 3.73 -6.93 -8.29
CA LEU A 40 3.44 -7.29 -6.90
C LEU A 40 4.63 -7.97 -6.22
N GLU A 41 5.28 -8.93 -6.87
CA GLU A 41 6.46 -9.60 -6.33
C GLU A 41 7.64 -8.64 -6.09
N GLU A 42 7.83 -7.68 -7.00
CA GLU A 42 8.82 -6.60 -6.81
C GLU A 42 8.50 -5.76 -5.57
N ARG A 43 7.22 -5.41 -5.34
CA ARG A 43 6.81 -4.66 -4.13
C ARG A 43 6.98 -5.47 -2.85
N LYS A 44 6.67 -6.77 -2.88
CA LYS A 44 6.95 -7.68 -1.75
C LYS A 44 8.44 -7.68 -1.43
N GLN A 45 9.30 -7.82 -2.44
CA GLN A 45 10.76 -7.78 -2.26
C GLN A 45 11.23 -6.45 -1.67
N GLN A 46 10.78 -5.32 -2.23
CA GLN A 46 11.13 -4.00 -1.72
C GLN A 46 10.75 -3.81 -0.26
N LEU A 47 9.57 -4.29 0.17
CA LEU A 47 9.16 -4.23 1.57
C LEU A 47 10.02 -5.15 2.44
N ARG A 48 10.33 -6.39 1.99
CA ARG A 48 11.24 -7.31 2.70
C ARG A 48 12.60 -6.67 2.97
N ASP A 49 13.16 -5.94 2.01
CA ASP A 49 14.48 -5.32 2.15
C ASP A 49 14.49 -4.22 3.21
N VAL A 50 13.42 -3.43 3.31
CA VAL A 50 13.29 -2.45 4.41
C VAL A 50 13.02 -3.13 5.74
N LEU A 51 12.23 -4.20 5.77
CA LEU A 51 12.00 -4.96 7.00
C LEU A 51 13.30 -5.52 7.57
N LYS A 52 14.25 -5.97 6.74
CA LYS A 52 15.59 -6.39 7.20
C LYS A 52 16.37 -5.25 7.87
N GLN A 53 16.28 -4.04 7.31
CA GLN A 53 16.91 -2.86 7.90
C GLN A 53 16.24 -2.50 9.24
N VAL A 54 14.91 -2.54 9.30
CA VAL A 54 14.15 -2.32 10.54
C VAL A 54 14.52 -3.36 11.59
N GLN A 55 14.66 -4.62 11.21
CA GLN A 55 15.07 -5.70 12.11
C GLN A 55 16.46 -5.45 12.71
N ALA A 56 17.43 -5.05 11.89
CA ALA A 56 18.78 -4.74 12.35
C ALA A 56 18.78 -3.55 13.32
N GLU A 57 17.95 -2.55 13.07
CA GLU A 57 17.82 -1.36 13.89
C GLU A 57 17.12 -1.67 15.24
N VAL A 58 16.07 -2.49 15.24
CA VAL A 58 15.42 -3.00 16.46
C VAL A 58 16.42 -3.75 17.35
N GLN A 59 17.28 -4.58 16.76
CA GLN A 59 18.33 -5.28 17.52
C GLN A 59 19.32 -4.32 18.19
N LYS A 60 19.80 -3.32 17.43
CA LYS A 60 20.80 -2.37 17.90
C LYS A 60 20.27 -1.35 18.91
N SER A 61 18.95 -1.19 18.99
CA SER A 61 18.34 -0.20 19.87
C SER A 61 18.73 -0.43 21.34
N LYS A 62 19.41 0.57 21.92
CA LYS A 62 19.77 0.61 23.34
C LYS A 62 18.61 1.30 24.08
N GLY A 63 17.96 0.60 25.01
CA GLY A 63 16.83 1.14 25.78
C GLY A 63 15.46 0.50 25.51
N VAL A 64 15.36 -0.40 24.53
CA VAL A 64 14.20 -1.29 24.38
C VAL A 64 14.46 -2.56 25.19
N ALA A 65 13.48 -2.97 26.01
CA ALA A 65 13.57 -4.23 26.75
C ALA A 65 13.70 -5.43 25.81
N GLU A 66 14.54 -6.42 26.14
CA GLU A 66 14.79 -7.58 25.29
C GLU A 66 13.51 -8.39 24.97
N GLN A 67 12.58 -8.48 25.92
CA GLN A 67 11.26 -9.08 25.65
C GLN A 67 10.48 -8.30 24.58
N ALA A 68 10.49 -6.96 24.65
CA ALA A 68 9.81 -6.11 23.69
C ALA A 68 10.46 -6.20 22.30
N LYS A 69 11.79 -6.32 22.23
CA LYS A 69 12.49 -6.64 20.98
C LYS A 69 11.99 -7.96 20.43
N GLY A 70 12.07 -9.05 21.21
CA GLY A 70 11.68 -10.40 20.78
C GLY A 70 10.25 -10.48 20.23
N GLU A 71 9.29 -9.82 20.88
CA GLU A 71 7.90 -9.74 20.39
C GLU A 71 7.80 -9.04 19.02
N VAL A 72 8.50 -7.92 18.84
CA VAL A 72 8.55 -7.20 17.56
C VAL A 72 9.24 -8.03 16.48
N GLN A 73 10.32 -8.73 16.82
CA GLN A 73 11.04 -9.58 15.86
C GLN A 73 10.16 -10.71 15.37
N ALA A 74 9.45 -11.40 16.26
CA ALA A 74 8.56 -12.47 15.89
C ALA A 74 7.48 -12.00 14.89
N LYS A 75 6.93 -10.79 15.09
CA LYS A 75 5.98 -10.19 14.14
C LYS A 75 6.61 -9.80 12.80
N LEU A 76 7.83 -9.29 12.83
CA LEU A 76 8.60 -8.93 11.64
C LEU A 76 8.94 -10.17 10.80
N GLU A 77 9.43 -11.23 11.44
CA GLU A 77 9.73 -12.52 10.81
C GLU A 77 8.46 -13.15 10.22
N HIS A 78 7.36 -13.14 10.97
CA HIS A 78 6.07 -13.60 10.46
C HIS A 78 5.64 -12.83 9.20
N LEU A 79 5.79 -11.50 9.18
CA LEU A 79 5.52 -10.69 7.99
C LEU A 79 6.45 -11.05 6.83
N GLN A 80 7.76 -11.20 7.08
CA GLN A 80 8.72 -11.62 6.05
C GLN A 80 8.36 -12.98 5.43
N VAL A 81 7.90 -13.94 6.25
CA VAL A 81 7.42 -15.24 5.79
C VAL A 81 6.21 -15.07 4.87
N GLN A 82 5.18 -14.31 5.29
CA GLN A 82 4.01 -14.07 4.45
C GLN A 82 4.36 -13.39 3.12
N LEU A 83 5.30 -12.45 3.14
CA LEU A 83 5.81 -11.79 1.93
C LEU A 83 6.64 -12.71 1.05
N ALA A 84 7.29 -13.74 1.61
CA ALA A 84 8.11 -14.71 0.88
C ALA A 84 7.30 -15.82 0.21
N LEU A 85 6.03 -15.99 0.58
CA LEU A 85 5.13 -16.92 -0.10
C LEU A 85 5.00 -16.52 -1.58
N GLY A 86 5.13 -17.50 -2.46
CA GLY A 86 5.19 -17.32 -3.91
C GLY A 86 3.92 -16.72 -4.54
N LYS A 87 3.95 -16.60 -5.86
CA LYS A 87 2.82 -16.06 -6.64
C LYS A 87 1.56 -16.89 -6.40
N ALA A 88 0.46 -16.20 -6.11
CA ALA A 88 -0.86 -16.79 -6.04
C ALA A 88 -1.60 -16.49 -7.36
N ASP A 89 -1.57 -17.45 -8.29
CA ASP A 89 -2.09 -17.25 -9.64
C ASP A 89 -3.62 -17.44 -9.72
N ALA A 90 -4.20 -18.13 -8.74
CA ALA A 90 -5.63 -18.32 -8.61
C ALA A 90 -6.25 -17.31 -7.63
N ARG A 91 -7.48 -16.87 -7.92
CA ARG A 91 -8.22 -15.87 -7.14
C ARG A 91 -8.29 -16.21 -5.65
N ASP A 92 -8.71 -17.44 -5.31
CA ASP A 92 -8.90 -17.82 -3.92
C ASP A 92 -7.57 -17.84 -3.16
N THR A 93 -6.52 -18.39 -3.78
CA THR A 93 -5.16 -18.37 -3.22
C THR A 93 -4.63 -16.94 -3.08
N PHE A 94 -4.99 -16.04 -4.00
CA PHE A 94 -4.58 -14.64 -3.96
C PHE A 94 -5.29 -13.89 -2.83
N GLU A 95 -6.60 -14.05 -2.68
CA GLU A 95 -7.37 -13.38 -1.62
C GLU A 95 -6.92 -13.86 -0.23
N GLU A 96 -6.64 -15.15 -0.07
CA GLU A 96 -6.06 -15.68 1.16
C GLU A 96 -4.68 -15.08 1.46
N GLN A 97 -3.79 -15.07 0.45
CA GLN A 97 -2.44 -14.52 0.61
C GLN A 97 -2.49 -13.03 0.93
N ARG A 98 -3.30 -12.25 0.21
CA ARG A 98 -3.55 -10.83 0.46
C ARG A 98 -3.98 -10.61 1.90
N THR A 99 -4.96 -11.37 2.37
CA THR A 99 -5.48 -11.26 3.74
C THR A 99 -4.41 -11.54 4.78
N LYS A 100 -3.59 -12.59 4.57
CA LYS A 100 -2.49 -12.95 5.47
C LYS A 100 -1.40 -11.87 5.51
N ILE A 101 -1.00 -11.34 4.36
CA ILE A 101 -0.02 -10.25 4.27
C ILE A 101 -0.51 -9.00 5.01
N LEU A 102 -1.74 -8.55 4.71
CA LEU A 102 -2.30 -7.34 5.33
C LEU A 102 -2.47 -7.50 6.85
N LYS A 103 -2.87 -8.70 7.30
CA LYS A 103 -2.96 -9.01 8.73
C LYS A 103 -1.58 -8.97 9.39
N ALA A 104 -0.60 -9.65 8.82
CA ALA A 104 0.76 -9.67 9.37
C ALA A 104 1.38 -8.27 9.42
N LEU A 105 1.14 -7.45 8.40
CA LEU A 105 1.60 -6.06 8.36
C LEU A 105 1.01 -5.23 9.49
N ARG A 106 -0.32 -5.29 9.70
CA ARG A 106 -1.00 -4.57 10.79
C ARG A 106 -0.54 -5.03 12.17
N GLU A 107 -0.34 -6.34 12.35
CA GLU A 107 0.16 -6.89 13.61
C GLU A 107 1.57 -6.41 13.92
N PHE A 108 2.45 -6.38 12.91
CA PHE A 108 3.79 -5.83 13.03
C PHE A 108 3.77 -4.34 13.37
N GLU A 109 3.01 -3.53 12.63
CA GLU A 109 2.90 -2.09 12.89
C GLU A 109 2.37 -1.81 14.29
N ALA A 110 1.34 -2.55 14.73
CA ALA A 110 0.79 -2.43 16.08
C ALA A 110 1.81 -2.80 17.16
N ALA A 111 2.56 -3.88 16.98
CA ALA A 111 3.61 -4.29 17.91
C ALA A 111 4.74 -3.26 17.96
N ALA A 112 5.24 -2.80 16.80
CA ALA A 112 6.26 -1.77 16.72
C ALA A 112 5.81 -0.47 17.43
N ASP A 113 4.57 -0.06 17.19
CA ASP A 113 3.99 1.13 17.78
C ASP A 113 3.75 1.05 19.30
N GLN A 114 3.47 -0.13 19.84
CA GLN A 114 3.25 -0.32 21.27
C GLN A 114 4.55 -0.56 22.03
N LYS A 115 5.49 -1.28 21.42
CA LYS A 115 6.66 -1.86 22.11
C LYS A 115 7.93 -1.07 21.89
N LEU A 116 7.99 -0.26 20.84
CA LEU A 116 9.16 0.58 20.52
C LEU A 116 8.91 2.07 20.85
N ILE A 117 7.93 2.36 21.72
CA ILE A 117 7.61 3.72 22.16
C ILE A 117 8.83 4.32 22.87
N GLY A 118 9.25 5.52 22.43
CA GLY A 118 10.38 6.23 23.03
C GLY A 118 11.75 5.64 22.67
N ALA A 119 11.81 4.56 21.88
CA ALA A 119 13.06 4.09 21.31
C ALA A 119 13.59 5.14 20.33
N ALA A 120 14.75 5.72 20.67
CA ALA A 120 15.51 6.53 19.74
C ALA A 120 16.09 5.60 18.68
N PHE A 121 15.32 5.33 17.63
CA PHE A 121 15.88 4.80 16.40
C PHE A 121 16.74 5.89 15.79
N GLU A 122 17.99 5.56 15.48
CA GLU A 122 18.93 6.50 14.87
C GLU A 122 18.44 6.91 13.47
N VAL A 123 17.49 6.15 12.91
CA VAL A 123 17.09 6.20 11.52
C VAL A 123 15.59 6.54 11.40
N GLY A 124 15.23 7.82 11.55
CA GLY A 124 13.84 8.26 11.43
C GLY A 124 13.20 8.04 10.06
N TRP A 125 14.01 8.14 9.00
CA TRP A 125 13.56 7.91 7.62
C TRP A 125 13.17 6.45 7.35
N LEU A 126 13.65 5.49 8.15
CA LEU A 126 13.38 4.08 7.94
C LEU A 126 11.91 3.72 8.20
N TRP A 127 11.28 4.38 9.18
CA TRP A 127 9.84 4.24 9.43
C TRP A 127 9.02 4.87 8.30
N GLU A 128 9.50 5.95 7.70
CA GLU A 128 8.85 6.58 6.55
C GLU A 128 8.96 5.70 5.29
N ASP A 129 10.13 5.11 5.02
CA ASP A 129 10.33 4.18 3.91
C ASP A 129 9.49 2.90 4.09
N LEU A 130 9.43 2.36 5.31
CA LEU A 130 8.54 1.25 5.64
C LEU A 130 7.08 1.58 5.32
N VAL A 131 6.57 2.70 5.83
CA VAL A 131 5.18 3.12 5.61
C VAL A 131 4.89 3.37 4.12
N GLY A 132 5.84 3.96 3.39
CA GLY A 132 5.71 4.18 1.95
C GLY A 132 5.62 2.88 1.16
N ARG A 133 6.52 1.92 1.46
CA ARG A 133 6.52 0.60 0.77
C ARG A 133 5.32 -0.25 1.15
N ALA A 134 4.91 -0.20 2.42
CA ALA A 134 3.68 -0.82 2.90
C ALA A 134 2.45 -0.28 2.15
N SER A 135 2.31 1.05 2.08
CA SER A 135 1.22 1.71 1.35
C SER A 135 1.22 1.36 -0.14
N THR A 136 2.39 1.28 -0.77
CA THR A 136 2.52 0.85 -2.17
C THR A 136 2.06 -0.60 -2.34
N LEU A 137 2.48 -1.52 -1.47
CA LEU A 137 2.08 -2.93 -1.53
C LEU A 137 0.56 -3.10 -1.32
N GLU A 138 -0.02 -2.38 -0.37
CA GLU A 138 -1.46 -2.35 -0.12
C GLU A 138 -2.23 -1.94 -1.38
N ALA A 139 -1.78 -0.87 -2.04
CA ALA A 139 -2.38 -0.39 -3.28
C ALA A 139 -2.32 -1.43 -4.42
N GLU A 140 -1.19 -2.14 -4.59
CA GLU A 140 -1.07 -3.20 -5.58
C GLU A 140 -2.00 -4.38 -5.31
N LEU A 141 -2.06 -4.83 -4.06
CA LEU A 141 -2.95 -5.91 -3.64
C LEU A 141 -4.42 -5.57 -3.89
N ASP A 142 -4.82 -4.32 -3.59
CA ASP A 142 -6.19 -3.85 -3.81
C ASP A 142 -6.52 -3.72 -5.30
N ALA A 143 -5.59 -3.24 -6.11
CA ALA A 143 -5.79 -3.12 -7.55
C ALA A 143 -5.89 -4.50 -8.24
N LEU A 144 -5.03 -5.45 -7.85
CA LEU A 144 -5.07 -6.83 -8.35
C LEU A 144 -6.34 -7.58 -7.92
N LYS A 145 -6.81 -7.38 -6.68
CA LYS A 145 -8.12 -7.88 -6.25
C LYS A 145 -9.22 -7.43 -7.20
N GLY A 146 -9.25 -6.13 -7.50
CA GLY A 146 -10.22 -5.56 -8.43
C GLY A 146 -10.20 -6.24 -9.80
N ARG A 147 -9.03 -6.67 -10.28
CA ARG A 147 -8.89 -7.40 -11.54
C ARG A 147 -9.37 -8.86 -11.48
N PHE A 148 -9.08 -9.58 -10.39
CA PHE A 148 -9.55 -10.96 -10.21
C PHE A 148 -11.08 -11.05 -10.06
N GLU A 149 -11.72 -9.99 -9.56
CA GLU A 149 -13.19 -9.86 -9.53
C GLU A 149 -13.80 -9.72 -10.93
N VAL A 150 -12.98 -9.38 -11.93
CA VAL A 150 -13.34 -8.73 -13.19
C VAL A 150 -13.07 -9.59 -14.44
N GLU A 151 -12.29 -10.66 -14.33
CA GLU A 151 -11.84 -11.55 -15.43
C GLU A 151 -12.98 -12.31 -16.16
N LYS A 152 -14.27 -11.95 -15.99
CA LYS A 152 -15.43 -12.71 -16.47
C LYS A 152 -16.16 -12.15 -17.70
N ALA A 153 -15.98 -10.90 -18.13
CA ALA A 153 -16.80 -10.30 -19.20
C ALA A 153 -15.99 -9.82 -20.42
N LYS A 154 -15.97 -10.63 -21.50
CA LYS A 154 -15.37 -10.27 -22.80
C LYS A 154 -16.26 -9.30 -23.57
N GLN A 155 -15.94 -8.00 -23.60
CA GLN A 155 -16.50 -7.03 -24.57
C GLN A 155 -15.43 -6.03 -25.06
N GLN A 156 -14.63 -6.43 -26.06
CA GLN A 156 -13.40 -5.73 -26.45
C GLN A 156 -13.57 -4.36 -27.13
N ALA A 157 -14.72 -4.06 -27.73
CA ALA A 157 -14.91 -2.80 -28.48
C ALA A 157 -15.40 -1.62 -27.61
N THR A 158 -16.16 -1.89 -26.55
CA THR A 158 -16.64 -0.87 -25.59
C THR A 158 -15.64 -0.66 -24.43
N LEU A 159 -14.71 -1.60 -24.25
CA LEU A 159 -13.71 -1.56 -23.19
C LEU A 159 -12.66 -0.47 -23.41
N GLU A 160 -12.19 -0.32 -24.65
CA GLU A 160 -11.04 0.55 -24.93
C GLU A 160 -11.38 2.02 -24.74
N SER A 161 -12.56 2.49 -25.21
CA SER A 161 -12.99 3.89 -24.99
C SER A 161 -13.20 4.20 -23.50
N LYS A 162 -13.84 3.30 -22.75
CA LYS A 162 -14.01 3.42 -21.29
C LYS A 162 -12.68 3.40 -20.55
N LYS A 163 -11.70 2.61 -21.03
CA LYS A 163 -10.36 2.54 -20.47
C LYS A 163 -9.62 3.86 -20.68
N GLN A 164 -9.69 4.44 -21.88
CA GLN A 164 -9.09 5.73 -22.17
C GLN A 164 -9.72 6.86 -21.33
N GLU A 165 -11.05 6.86 -21.18
CA GLU A 165 -11.75 7.81 -20.31
C GLU A 165 -11.30 7.69 -18.84
N LEU A 166 -11.17 6.46 -18.34
CA LEU A 166 -10.74 6.21 -16.97
C LEU A 166 -9.27 6.58 -16.74
N LEU A 167 -8.40 6.32 -17.73
CA LEU A 167 -7.01 6.76 -17.71
C LEU A 167 -6.91 8.29 -17.69
N ALA A 168 -7.72 8.99 -18.49
CA ALA A 168 -7.77 10.44 -18.46
C ALA A 168 -8.20 10.97 -17.09
N LYS A 169 -9.26 10.40 -16.49
CA LYS A 169 -9.71 10.76 -15.13
C LYS A 169 -8.62 10.50 -14.08
N LEU A 170 -7.89 9.38 -14.17
CA LEU A 170 -6.76 9.07 -13.29
C LEU A 170 -5.63 10.09 -13.42
N GLN A 171 -5.28 10.52 -14.63
CA GLN A 171 -4.26 11.56 -14.81
C GLN A 171 -4.71 12.90 -14.26
N THR A 172 -5.95 13.32 -14.52
CA THR A 172 -6.50 14.56 -13.95
C THR A 172 -6.47 14.51 -12.43
N PHE A 173 -6.90 13.39 -11.83
CA PHE A 173 -6.87 13.18 -10.39
C PHE A 173 -5.44 13.28 -9.82
N LYS A 174 -4.46 12.64 -10.46
CA LYS A 174 -3.05 12.73 -10.05
C LYS A 174 -2.51 14.16 -10.13
N THR A 175 -2.86 14.90 -11.16
CA THR A 175 -2.48 16.32 -11.28
C THR A 175 -3.10 17.14 -10.16
N GLN A 176 -4.39 16.95 -9.88
CA GLN A 176 -5.09 17.62 -8.77
C GLN A 176 -4.48 17.27 -7.41
N LEU A 177 -4.10 16.00 -7.18
CA LEU A 177 -3.38 15.58 -5.97
C LEU A 177 -2.06 16.35 -5.81
N LYS A 178 -1.26 16.44 -6.87
CA LYS A 178 0.04 17.13 -6.85
C LYS A 178 -0.09 18.65 -6.67
N GLU A 179 -1.06 19.27 -7.33
CA GLU A 179 -1.31 20.71 -7.21
C GLU A 179 -1.81 21.04 -5.81
N LYS A 180 -2.83 20.32 -5.32
CA LYS A 180 -3.38 20.58 -3.99
C LYS A 180 -2.39 20.25 -2.86
N ARG A 181 -1.46 19.29 -3.04
CA ARG A 181 -0.31 19.09 -2.14
C ARG A 181 0.56 20.35 -1.96
N LYS A 182 0.75 21.14 -3.02
CA LYS A 182 1.59 22.36 -2.97
C LYS A 182 0.93 23.53 -2.24
N VAL A 183 -0.38 23.50 -2.08
CA VAL A 183 -1.19 24.65 -1.64
C VAL A 183 -1.80 24.41 -0.24
N ALA A 184 -1.71 23.20 0.31
CA ALA A 184 -2.47 22.80 1.49
C ALA A 184 -1.69 22.92 2.81
N GLN A 185 -2.05 23.92 3.62
CA GLN A 185 -1.85 23.90 5.09
C GLN A 185 -3.15 24.19 5.87
N ALA A 186 -4.13 24.91 5.29
CA ALA A 186 -5.30 25.41 6.03
C ALA A 186 -6.62 24.63 5.84
N LYS A 187 -6.73 23.73 4.84
CA LYS A 187 -7.95 22.92 4.57
C LYS A 187 -7.64 21.44 4.33
N ALA A 188 -6.65 20.92 5.06
CA ALA A 188 -6.14 19.56 4.92
C ALA A 188 -7.24 18.48 4.96
N ASP A 189 -8.16 18.60 5.93
CA ASP A 189 -9.17 17.56 6.18
C ASP A 189 -10.23 17.49 5.07
N THR A 190 -10.79 18.63 4.63
CA THR A 190 -11.74 18.65 3.50
C THR A 190 -11.05 18.21 2.21
N PHE A 191 -9.78 18.59 2.02
CA PHE A 191 -9.01 18.21 0.84
C PHE A 191 -8.80 16.70 0.74
N GLU A 192 -8.41 16.03 1.83
CA GLU A 192 -8.25 14.57 1.86
C GLU A 192 -9.57 13.86 1.54
N ILE A 193 -10.68 14.34 2.12
CA ILE A 193 -12.01 13.77 1.90
C ILE A 193 -12.39 13.86 0.42
N ASP A 194 -12.28 15.05 -0.19
CA ASP A 194 -12.60 15.25 -1.61
C ASP A 194 -11.78 14.32 -2.52
N MET A 195 -10.48 14.16 -2.22
CA MET A 195 -9.59 13.31 -3.01
C MET A 195 -9.93 11.83 -2.85
N ARG A 196 -10.27 11.41 -1.64
CA ARG A 196 -10.71 10.05 -1.39
C ARG A 196 -12.01 9.74 -2.12
N GLU A 197 -12.98 10.66 -2.06
CA GLU A 197 -14.25 10.52 -2.78
C GLU A 197 -14.04 10.44 -4.29
N GLY A 198 -13.19 11.32 -4.85
CA GLY A 198 -12.83 11.28 -6.27
C GLY A 198 -12.18 9.95 -6.67
N LEU A 199 -11.27 9.43 -5.85
CA LEU A 199 -10.64 8.13 -6.09
C LEU A 199 -11.64 6.96 -5.98
N ASP A 200 -12.58 7.02 -5.04
CA ASP A 200 -13.59 5.98 -4.87
C ASP A 200 -14.55 5.95 -6.07
N GLN A 201 -14.89 7.11 -6.66
CA GLN A 201 -15.62 7.17 -7.94
C GLN A 201 -14.83 6.55 -9.09
N ILE A 202 -13.52 6.80 -9.18
CA ILE A 202 -12.64 6.20 -10.18
C ILE A 202 -12.58 4.67 -9.99
N LYS A 203 -12.43 4.18 -8.75
CA LYS A 203 -12.46 2.74 -8.45
C LYS A 203 -13.80 2.10 -8.83
N ALA A 204 -14.92 2.77 -8.58
CA ALA A 204 -16.23 2.30 -9.01
C ALA A 204 -16.32 2.21 -10.54
N GLY A 205 -15.80 3.22 -11.26
CA GLY A 205 -15.68 3.18 -12.72
C GLY A 205 -14.78 2.04 -13.22
N PHE A 206 -13.65 1.80 -12.54
CA PHE A 206 -12.74 0.69 -12.83
C PHE A 206 -13.42 -0.67 -12.70
N LYS A 207 -14.18 -0.89 -11.61
CA LYS A 207 -14.93 -2.15 -11.41
C LYS A 207 -15.98 -2.35 -12.50
N ARG A 208 -16.78 -1.32 -12.78
CA ARG A 208 -17.81 -1.33 -13.84
C ARG A 208 -17.27 -1.51 -15.25
N LEU A 209 -15.98 -1.25 -15.49
CA LEU A 209 -15.36 -1.41 -16.81
C LEU A 209 -15.30 -2.87 -17.25
N PHE A 210 -15.39 -3.80 -16.31
CA PHE A 210 -15.26 -5.23 -16.57
C PHE A 210 -16.35 -6.09 -15.89
N GLU A 211 -17.41 -5.45 -15.38
CA GLU A 211 -18.71 -6.08 -15.07
C GLU A 211 -19.51 -6.30 -16.36
#